data_AF-A0A3N5PWX9-F1
#
_entry.id   AF-A0A3N5PWX9-F1
#
_cell.length_a   1.000
_cell.length_b   1.000
_cell.length_c   1.000
_cell.angle_alpha   90.00
_cell.angle_beta   90.00
_cell.angle_gamma   90.00
#
_symmetry.space_group_name_H-M   'P 1'
#
loop_
_entity.id
_entity.type
_entity.pdbx_description
1 polymer ?
#
loop_
_entity_poly.entity_id
_entity_poly.type
_entity_poly.pdbx_seq_one_letter_code
_entity_poly.pdbx_strand_id
1 'polypeptide(L)'
;MYQDTNRKVWFAMPLVRHAVVFEDLYAQYNRREFVHPDPLEFLYLYADPADVEVVAVVASSLAYGRVAQILKSVQRVLDALGQSPAKTLRDSGPSRLMKLVGGFRHRFATDEHMAGLLLGV
;
A
#
# COMPACT_ATOMS: atom_id res chain seq x y z
N MET A 1 11.17 36.23 -11.48
CA MET A 1 10.57 36.52 -12.79
C MET A 1 10.79 35.31 -13.69
N TYR A 2 10.07 34.21 -13.43
CA TYR A 2 10.05 33.04 -14.31
C TYR A 2 8.66 33.09 -14.97
N GLN A 3 8.61 33.50 -16.23
CA GLN A 3 7.34 33.62 -16.93
C GLN A 3 6.83 32.22 -17.27
N ASP A 4 5.66 31.93 -16.72
CA ASP A 4 4.89 30.71 -16.87
C ASP A 4 4.22 30.69 -18.25
N THR A 5 5.01 30.42 -19.29
CA THR A 5 4.56 30.36 -20.68
C THR A 5 3.74 29.10 -20.99
N ASN A 6 3.62 28.16 -20.03
CA ASN A 6 2.96 26.87 -20.24
C ASN A 6 1.50 26.79 -19.75
N ARG A 7 0.99 27.74 -18.96
CA ARG A 7 -0.43 27.69 -18.50
C ARG A 7 -1.46 27.57 -19.62
N LYS A 8 -1.23 28.21 -20.77
CA LYS A 8 -2.23 28.24 -21.86
C LYS A 8 -2.45 26.89 -22.53
N VAL A 9 -1.46 25.99 -22.50
CA VAL A 9 -1.54 24.68 -23.17
C VAL A 9 -2.39 23.69 -22.37
N TRP A 10 -2.37 23.81 -21.02
CA TRP A 10 -3.18 22.98 -20.12
C TRP A 10 -4.68 23.32 -20.20
N PHE A 11 -5.05 24.59 -20.38
CA PHE A 11 -6.46 25.00 -20.41
C PHE A 11 -7.26 24.47 -21.62
N ALA A 12 -6.58 23.99 -22.67
CA ALA A 12 -7.22 23.42 -23.85
C ALA A 12 -7.51 21.91 -23.74
N MET A 13 -7.04 21.22 -22.68
CA MET A 13 -7.38 19.82 -22.43
C MET A 13 -8.71 19.72 -21.67
N PRO A 14 -9.67 18.87 -22.10
CA PRO A 14 -10.97 18.69 -21.44
C PRO A 14 -10.87 18.34 -19.94
N LEU A 15 -9.74 17.79 -19.51
CA LEU A 15 -9.47 17.36 -18.13
C LEU A 15 -9.23 18.52 -17.14
N VAL A 16 -8.89 19.72 -17.61
CA VAL A 16 -8.52 20.85 -16.71
C VAL A 16 -9.73 21.62 -16.18
N ARG A 17 -10.92 21.46 -16.79
CA ARG A 17 -12.14 22.18 -16.35
C ARG A 17 -12.60 21.82 -14.94
N HIS A 18 -12.20 20.66 -14.42
CA HIS A 18 -12.63 20.17 -13.11
C HIS A 18 -11.49 20.02 -12.10
N ALA A 19 -10.26 20.41 -12.45
CA ALA A 19 -9.10 20.27 -11.57
C ALA A 19 -9.35 20.92 -10.19
N VAL A 20 -9.86 22.15 -10.19
CA VAL A 20 -10.21 22.87 -8.94
C VAL A 20 -11.23 22.07 -8.10
N VAL A 21 -12.26 21.52 -8.74
CA VAL A 21 -13.29 20.73 -8.03
C VAL A 21 -12.71 19.45 -7.44
N PHE A 22 -11.79 18.78 -8.14
CA PHE A 22 -11.13 17.57 -7.62
C PHE A 22 -10.15 17.87 -6.49
N GLU A 23 -9.40 18.96 -6.56
CA GLU A 23 -8.53 19.40 -5.46
C GLU A 23 -9.35 19.75 -4.21
N ASP A 24 -10.47 20.45 -4.37
CA ASP A 24 -11.37 20.78 -3.26
C ASP A 24 -11.96 19.53 -2.60
N LEU A 25 -12.42 18.56 -3.41
CA LEU A 25 -12.90 17.27 -2.92
C LEU A 25 -11.79 16.48 -2.23
N TYR A 26 -10.58 16.46 -2.79
CA TYR A 26 -9.44 15.79 -2.17
C TYR A 26 -9.10 16.41 -0.82
N ALA A 27 -8.99 17.74 -0.73
CA ALA A 27 -8.74 18.44 0.53
C ALA A 27 -9.85 18.19 1.57
N GLN A 28 -11.09 18.02 1.13
CA GLN A 28 -12.21 17.74 2.00
C GLN A 28 -12.19 16.30 2.54
N TYR A 29 -11.94 15.30 1.69
CA TYR A 29 -12.15 13.88 2.01
C TYR A 29 -10.87 13.07 2.25
N ASN A 30 -9.69 13.54 1.85
CA ASN A 30 -8.42 12.86 2.12
C ASN A 30 -7.98 13.07 3.58
N ARG A 31 -8.75 12.50 4.50
CA ARG A 31 -8.52 12.58 5.95
C ARG A 31 -8.38 11.18 6.51
N ARG A 32 -7.45 11.02 7.46
CA ARG A 32 -7.20 9.71 8.11
C ARG A 32 -8.42 9.15 8.82
N GLU A 33 -9.34 10.00 9.28
CA GLU A 33 -10.60 9.57 9.90
C GLU A 33 -11.50 8.76 8.96
N PHE A 34 -11.35 8.93 7.64
CA PHE A 34 -12.09 8.20 6.61
C PHE A 34 -11.30 7.03 6.01
N VAL A 35 -10.12 6.69 6.56
CA VAL A 35 -9.29 5.63 5.96
C VAL A 35 -9.96 4.27 6.08
N HIS A 36 -10.58 3.93 7.21
CA HIS A 36 -11.18 2.61 7.38
C HIS A 36 -12.42 2.45 6.47
N PRO A 37 -12.57 1.33 5.72
CA PRO A 37 -11.81 0.07 5.79
C PRO A 37 -10.71 -0.11 4.74
N ASP A 38 -10.02 0.94 4.32
CA ASP A 38 -8.93 0.86 3.35
C ASP A 38 -7.64 0.25 3.95
N PRO A 39 -6.94 -0.64 3.22
CA PRO A 39 -5.65 -1.21 3.65
C PRO A 39 -4.56 -0.18 3.96
N LEU A 40 -4.72 1.06 3.49
CA LEU A 40 -3.85 2.18 3.83
C LEU A 40 -3.76 2.40 5.36
N GLU A 41 -4.78 1.97 6.12
CA GLU A 41 -4.79 2.05 7.58
C GLU A 41 -3.58 1.36 8.23
N PHE A 42 -3.04 0.30 7.62
CA PHE A 42 -1.88 -0.41 8.16
C PHE A 42 -0.59 0.41 8.08
N LEU A 43 -0.45 1.29 7.07
CA LEU A 43 0.76 2.09 6.92
C LEU A 43 0.88 3.10 8.07
N TYR A 44 -0.24 3.58 8.60
CA TYR A 44 -0.26 4.51 9.71
C TYR A 44 0.19 3.90 11.04
N LEU A 45 0.37 2.58 11.10
CA LEU A 45 0.91 1.88 12.28
C LEU A 45 2.44 2.00 12.39
N TYR A 46 3.12 2.45 11.34
CA TYR A 46 4.58 2.48 11.27
C TYR A 46 5.12 3.91 11.08
N ALA A 47 6.21 4.22 11.78
CA ALA A 47 6.90 5.51 11.68
C ALA A 47 8.18 5.44 10.83
N ASP A 48 8.82 4.27 10.76
CA ASP A 48 10.00 4.05 9.92
C ASP A 48 9.57 3.98 8.44
N PRO A 49 10.09 4.86 7.56
CA PRO A 49 9.79 4.81 6.13
C PRO A 49 10.04 3.44 5.49
N ALA A 50 11.06 2.71 5.93
CA ALA A 50 11.35 1.38 5.39
C ALA A 50 10.25 0.37 5.73
N ASP A 51 9.70 0.43 6.95
CA ASP A 51 8.58 -0.41 7.35
C ASP A 51 7.29 0.00 6.61
N VAL A 52 7.08 1.30 6.42
CA VAL A 52 5.94 1.83 5.63
C VAL A 52 5.99 1.33 4.19
N GLU A 53 7.16 1.32 3.53
CA GLU A 53 7.31 0.81 2.17
C GLU A 53 6.97 -0.68 2.07
N VAL A 54 7.49 -1.50 2.99
CA VAL A 54 7.19 -2.94 3.02
C VAL A 54 5.69 -3.17 3.20
N VAL A 55 5.07 -2.48 4.15
CA VAL A 55 3.63 -2.59 4.43
C VAL A 55 2.81 -2.11 3.23
N ALA A 56 3.22 -1.03 2.55
CA ALA A 56 2.57 -0.52 1.35
C ALA A 56 2.61 -1.53 0.18
N VAL A 57 3.76 -2.17 -0.04
CA VAL A 57 3.90 -3.20 -1.07
C VAL A 57 3.01 -4.41 -0.76
N VAL A 58 2.98 -4.87 0.49
CA VAL A 58 2.11 -5.98 0.91
C VAL A 58 0.63 -5.62 0.76
N ALA A 59 0.22 -4.43 1.24
CA ALA A 59 -1.16 -3.97 1.20
C ALA A 59 -1.67 -3.81 -0.24
N SER A 60 -0.91 -3.13 -1.09
CA SER A 60 -1.25 -2.93 -2.50
C SER A 60 -1.29 -4.24 -3.28
N SER A 61 -0.35 -5.16 -3.02
CA SER A 61 -0.29 -6.49 -3.65
C SER A 61 -1.44 -7.40 -3.26
N LEU A 62 -2.21 -7.08 -2.21
CA LEU A 62 -3.37 -7.83 -1.75
C LEU A 62 -4.69 -7.07 -1.94
N ALA A 63 -4.66 -5.86 -2.51
CA ALA A 63 -5.79 -4.94 -2.60
C ALA A 63 -6.82 -5.33 -3.69
N TYR A 64 -7.20 -6.61 -3.75
CA TYR A 64 -8.22 -7.10 -4.68
C TYR A 64 -9.22 -8.04 -3.99
N GLY A 65 -10.50 -7.71 -4.15
CA GLY A 65 -11.60 -8.52 -3.62
C GLY A 65 -12.44 -7.82 -2.57
N ARG A 66 -12.91 -8.58 -1.58
CA ARG A 66 -13.77 -8.05 -0.52
C ARG A 66 -12.89 -7.38 0.52
N VAL A 67 -13.18 -6.12 0.84
CA VAL A 67 -12.34 -5.30 1.73
C VAL A 67 -12.02 -5.97 3.07
N ALA A 68 -13.01 -6.60 3.71
CA ALA A 68 -12.79 -7.34 4.96
C ALA A 68 -11.81 -8.52 4.81
N GLN A 69 -11.75 -9.16 3.64
CA GLN A 69 -10.77 -10.23 3.36
C GLN A 69 -9.39 -9.64 3.07
N ILE A 70 -9.32 -8.50 2.40
CA ILE A 70 -8.06 -7.77 2.15
C ILE A 70 -7.42 -7.43 3.50
N LEU A 71 -8.15 -6.73 4.38
CA LEU A 71 -7.65 -6.34 5.70
C LEU A 71 -7.14 -7.55 6.51
N LYS A 72 -7.93 -8.64 6.55
CA LYS A 72 -7.52 -9.89 7.22
C LYS A 72 -6.23 -10.49 6.65
N SER A 73 -6.05 -10.41 5.33
CA SER A 73 -4.89 -11.01 4.66
C SER A 73 -3.64 -10.17 4.87
N VAL A 74 -3.75 -8.84 4.79
CA VAL A 74 -2.66 -7.93 5.08
C VAL A 74 -2.25 -8.07 6.55
N GLN A 75 -3.19 -8.02 7.50
CA GLN A 75 -2.90 -8.21 8.92
C GLN A 75 -2.17 -9.53 9.18
N ARG A 76 -2.60 -10.65 8.58
CA ARG A 76 -1.92 -11.95 8.74
C ARG A 76 -0.44 -11.91 8.33
N VAL A 77 -0.11 -11.22 7.23
CA VAL A 77 1.28 -11.11 6.78
C VAL A 77 2.07 -10.20 7.72
N LEU A 78 1.49 -9.07 8.13
CA LEU A 78 2.15 -8.13 9.05
C LEU A 78 2.38 -8.75 10.43
N ASP A 79 1.43 -9.54 10.95
CA ASP A 79 1.59 -10.30 12.20
C ASP A 79 2.78 -11.27 12.13
N ALA A 80 2.99 -11.89 10.97
CA ALA A 80 4.13 -12.79 10.74
C ALA A 80 5.47 -12.02 10.62
N LEU A 81 5.45 -10.80 10.08
CA LEU A 81 6.64 -9.95 9.97
C LEU A 81 6.99 -9.22 11.27
N GLY A 82 6.01 -9.03 12.16
CA GLY A 82 6.18 -8.39 13.46
C GLY A 82 6.29 -6.87 13.37
N GLN A 83 6.82 -6.26 14.44
CA GLN A 83 6.83 -4.79 14.63
C GLN A 83 7.82 -4.02 13.75
N SER A 84 8.76 -4.72 13.11
CA SER A 84 9.74 -4.11 12.21
C SER A 84 9.86 -4.91 10.91
N PRO A 85 8.84 -4.87 10.03
CA PRO A 85 8.79 -5.66 8.80
C PRO A 85 10.04 -5.59 7.95
N ALA A 86 10.60 -4.40 7.71
CA ALA A 86 11.77 -4.22 6.87
C ALA A 86 13.01 -4.87 7.47
N LYS A 87 13.17 -4.82 8.79
CA LYS A 87 14.24 -5.56 9.47
C LYS A 87 14.03 -7.06 9.36
N THR A 88 12.80 -7.55 9.58
CA THR A 88 12.48 -8.97 9.45
C THR A 88 12.78 -9.49 8.06
N LEU A 89 12.49 -8.73 7.00
CA LEU A 89 12.84 -9.11 5.62
C LEU A 89 14.35 -9.19 5.41
N ARG A 90 15.10 -8.15 5.80
CA ARG A 90 16.58 -8.13 5.68
C ARG A 90 17.26 -9.29 6.42
N ASP A 91 16.74 -9.66 7.58
CA ASP A 91 17.31 -10.69 8.44
C ASP A 91 16.78 -12.11 8.10
N SER A 92 15.91 -12.24 7.10
CA SER A 92 15.29 -13.52 6.72
C SER A 92 15.79 -14.04 5.38
N GLY A 93 16.21 -15.31 5.35
CA GLY A 93 16.44 -16.03 4.10
C GLY A 93 15.16 -16.66 3.52
N PRO A 94 15.20 -17.17 2.28
CA PRO A 94 14.05 -17.75 1.58
C PRO A 94 13.30 -18.81 2.39
N SER A 95 14.02 -19.74 3.02
CA SER A 95 13.40 -20.81 3.82
C SER A 95 12.68 -20.29 5.07
N ARG A 96 13.13 -19.16 5.65
CA ARG A 96 12.47 -18.54 6.79
C ARG A 96 11.21 -17.81 6.35
N LEU A 97 11.27 -17.05 5.26
CA LEU A 97 10.11 -16.36 4.69
C LEU A 97 9.01 -17.34 4.31
N MET A 98 9.34 -18.45 3.65
CA MET A 98 8.36 -19.49 3.30
C MET A 98 7.66 -20.07 4.55
N LYS A 99 8.40 -20.26 5.65
CA LYS A 99 7.81 -20.71 6.92
C LYS A 99 6.91 -19.64 7.55
N LEU A 100 7.32 -18.37 7.52
CA LEU A 100 6.55 -17.26 8.09
C LEU A 100 5.18 -17.12 7.44
N VAL A 101 5.12 -17.27 6.12
CA VAL A 101 3.86 -17.15 5.37
C VAL A 101 3.18 -18.50 5.12
N GLY A 102 3.63 -19.58 5.75
CA GLY A 102 3.11 -20.93 5.52
C GLY A 102 1.59 -21.02 5.64
N GLY A 103 0.95 -21.64 4.64
CA GLY A 103 -0.50 -21.78 4.57
C GLY A 103 -1.25 -20.45 4.36
N PHE A 104 -0.55 -19.37 4.00
CA PHE A 104 -1.18 -18.15 3.54
C PHE A 104 -1.97 -18.40 2.25
N ARG A 105 -3.18 -17.85 2.19
CA ARG A 105 -4.00 -17.88 0.98
C ARG A 105 -4.86 -16.63 0.90
N HIS A 106 -4.77 -15.95 -0.23
CA HIS A 106 -5.64 -14.84 -0.59
C HIS A 106 -6.14 -15.03 -2.02
N ARG A 107 -7.36 -15.55 -2.16
CA ARG A 107 -7.95 -15.90 -3.46
C ARG A 107 -7.06 -16.89 -4.22
N PHE A 108 -6.34 -16.41 -5.24
CA PHE A 108 -5.40 -17.19 -6.04
C PHE A 108 -3.95 -17.06 -5.53
N ALA A 109 -3.62 -16.04 -4.74
CA ALA A 109 -2.31 -15.92 -4.13
C ALA A 109 -2.13 -16.97 -3.03
N THR A 110 -0.99 -17.63 -3.07
CA THR A 110 -0.57 -18.70 -2.16
C THR A 110 0.58 -18.18 -1.29
N ASP A 111 1.00 -19.01 -0.34
CA ASP A 111 2.19 -18.77 0.47
C ASP A 111 3.47 -18.69 -0.38
N GLU A 112 3.61 -19.51 -1.43
CA GLU A 112 4.72 -19.42 -2.39
C GLU A 112 4.78 -18.04 -3.09
N HIS A 113 3.63 -17.55 -3.57
CA HIS A 113 3.55 -16.21 -4.18
C HIS A 113 3.92 -15.11 -3.17
N MET A 114 3.44 -15.24 -1.92
CA MET A 114 3.72 -14.26 -0.88
C MET A 114 5.18 -14.29 -0.44
N ALA A 115 5.77 -15.48 -0.27
CA ALA A 115 7.19 -15.63 0.05
C ALA A 115 8.07 -15.06 -1.08
N GLY A 116 7.68 -15.29 -2.34
CA GLY A 116 8.36 -14.71 -3.50
C GLY A 116 8.28 -13.18 -3.52
N LEU A 117 7.11 -12.61 -3.22
CA LEU A 117 6.96 -11.16 -3.06
C LEU A 117 7.89 -10.62 -1.97
N LEU A 118 7.82 -11.19 -0.76
CA LEU A 118 8.61 -10.73 0.39
C LEU A 118 10.12 -10.90 0.19
N LEU A 119 10.55 -11.85 -0.64
CA LEU A 119 11.96 -12.03 -1.01
C LEU A 119 12.44 -10.98 -2.03
N GLY A 120 11.53 -10.42 -2.82
CA GLY A 120 11.83 -9.44 -3.87
C GLY A 120 11.74 -7.98 -3.44
N VAL A 121 11.31 -7.72 -2.20
CA VAL A 121 11.27 -6.40 -1.54
C VAL A 121 12.57 -6.19 -0.78
#